data_AF-A0A2W0H9E1-F1
#
_entry.id   AF-A0A2W0H9E1-F1
#
_cell.length_a   1.000
_cell.length_b   1.000
_cell.length_c   1.000
_cell.angle_alpha   90.00
_cell.angle_beta   90.00
_cell.angle_gamma   90.00
#
_symmetry.space_group_name_H-M   'P 1'
#
loop_
_entity.id
_entity.type
_entity.pdbx_description
1 polymer ?
#
loop_
_entity_poly.entity_id
_entity_poly.type
_entity_poly.pdbx_seq_one_letter_code
_entity_poly.pdbx_strand_id
1 'polypeptide(L)'
;MKKLLIPVFLTALIGCSESDQFSAEEFEPSDGSDDMDTLIATNERLVDQLGKYSEKNEELKEELESLEEENDKLKNDIMTYRTQFHQARDEKDEELDLRFELDELAGSFFEAVFSRDTARLEELTTDQIEVDDESEVLTVTYDNQLETTLRYDTLEFSQIDFLRLHSAEFDRQNSRYTAQYTFTFFRDNKGDTEPENRMIEIVFQKEDDVLNEEWRIASIQNRYPG
;
A
#
# COMPACT_ATOMS: atom_id res chain seq x y z
N MET A 1 -3.86 -14.36 24.73
CA MET A 1 -2.56 -14.11 25.42
C MET A 1 -1.49 -14.97 24.78
N LYS A 2 -0.75 -14.45 23.78
CA LYS A 2 0.43 -15.10 23.20
C LYS A 2 1.62 -14.20 23.51
N LYS A 3 2.59 -14.74 24.24
CA LYS A 3 3.74 -14.01 24.76
C LYS A 3 4.74 -13.74 23.64
N LEU A 4 5.12 -12.47 23.52
CA LEU A 4 6.28 -11.99 22.76
C LEU A 4 7.56 -12.71 23.23
N LEU A 5 8.37 -13.14 22.27
CA LEU A 5 9.79 -13.41 22.44
C LEU A 5 10.52 -12.54 21.42
N ILE A 6 10.96 -11.36 21.87
CA ILE A 6 11.87 -10.48 21.14
C ILE A 6 13.29 -11.04 21.36
N PRO A 7 14.03 -11.45 20.33
CA PRO A 7 15.46 -11.66 20.47
C PRO A 7 16.14 -10.30 20.55
N VAL A 8 16.63 -9.95 21.75
CA VAL A 8 17.54 -8.84 21.98
C VAL A 8 18.88 -9.21 21.32
N PHE A 9 19.11 -8.69 20.12
CA PHE A 9 20.44 -8.64 19.52
C PHE A 9 21.25 -7.59 20.27
N LEU A 10 21.96 -8.03 21.31
CA LEU A 10 22.97 -7.26 22.00
C LEU A 10 24.26 -7.34 21.18
N THR A 11 24.40 -6.50 20.16
CA THR A 11 25.69 -6.31 19.49
C THR A 11 26.61 -5.54 20.43
N ALA A 12 27.60 -6.27 20.94
CA ALA A 12 28.69 -5.74 21.71
C ALA A 12 29.42 -4.64 20.91
N LEU A 13 29.33 -3.40 21.39
CA LEU A 13 30.31 -2.37 21.10
C LEU A 13 31.65 -2.83 21.70
N ILE A 14 32.45 -3.51 20.88
CA ILE A 14 33.88 -3.66 21.12
C ILE A 14 34.46 -2.27 20.92
N GLY A 15 34.57 -1.52 22.02
CA GLY A 15 35.46 -0.39 22.09
C GLY A 15 36.89 -0.90 21.98
N CYS A 16 37.51 -0.69 20.82
CA CYS A 16 38.96 -0.59 20.76
C CYS A 16 39.34 0.73 21.43
N SER A 17 39.46 0.72 22.76
CA SER A 17 40.32 1.69 23.43
C SER A 17 41.74 1.26 23.08
N GLU A 18 42.24 1.78 21.97
CA GLU A 18 43.68 1.73 21.69
C GLU A 18 44.33 2.52 22.81
N SER A 19 45.02 1.77 23.65
CA SER A 19 45.80 2.26 24.76
C SER A 19 46.97 3.07 24.21
N ASP A 20 46.71 4.33 23.89
CA ASP A 20 47.72 5.38 23.87
C ASP A 20 48.14 5.62 25.33
N GLN A 21 48.94 4.68 25.83
CA GLN A 21 49.66 4.78 27.08
C GLN A 21 50.75 5.83 26.88
N PHE A 22 50.35 7.11 26.92
CA PHE A 22 51.25 8.24 27.04
C PHE A 22 51.95 8.15 28.39
N SER A 23 53.08 7.44 28.42
CA SER A 23 54.08 7.61 29.46
C SER A 23 54.73 8.97 29.23
N ALA A 24 54.27 9.98 29.95
CA ALA A 24 55.04 11.20 30.15
C ALA A 24 56.26 10.80 31.00
N GLU A 25 57.36 10.44 30.33
CA GLU A 25 58.65 10.31 30.98
C GLU A 25 59.03 11.66 31.61
N GLU A 26 59.13 11.62 32.92
CA GLU A 26 59.51 12.70 33.82
C GLU A 26 60.92 13.18 33.45
N PHE A 27 61.03 14.43 33.00
CA PHE A 27 62.26 15.03 32.49
C PHE A 27 63.16 15.45 33.67
N GLU A 28 64.26 14.73 33.92
CA GLU A 28 65.36 15.21 34.77
C GLU A 28 66.28 16.15 33.95
N PRO A 29 66.56 17.38 34.42
CA PRO A 29 67.40 18.31 33.69
C PRO A 29 68.88 17.97 33.92
N SER A 30 69.54 17.46 32.87
CA SER A 30 71.00 17.30 32.84
C SER A 30 71.67 18.56 32.26
N ASP A 31 72.76 18.96 32.92
CA ASP A 31 73.66 20.09 32.64
C ASP A 31 73.81 20.55 31.17
N GLY A 32 73.43 21.80 30.90
CA GLY A 32 74.38 22.90 30.66
C GLY A 32 75.17 23.00 29.33
N SER A 33 75.20 22.01 28.43
CA SER A 33 75.88 22.19 27.13
C SER A 33 75.30 21.45 25.91
N ASP A 34 74.29 20.60 26.09
CA ASP A 34 73.60 19.87 25.00
C ASP A 34 72.21 20.48 24.65
N ASP A 35 71.98 21.71 25.11
CA ASP A 35 70.67 22.38 25.10
C ASP A 35 70.22 22.75 23.67
N MET A 36 71.18 23.11 22.80
CA MET A 36 70.88 23.50 21.41
C MET A 36 70.50 22.29 20.54
N ASP A 37 71.23 21.19 20.65
CA ASP A 37 70.96 19.98 19.87
C ASP A 37 69.66 19.31 20.32
N THR A 38 69.36 19.36 21.62
CA THR A 38 68.07 18.90 22.18
C THR A 38 66.92 19.78 21.69
N LEU A 39 67.08 21.10 21.64
CA LEU A 39 66.08 22.03 21.11
C LEU A 39 65.89 21.88 19.59
N ILE A 40 66.95 21.58 18.83
CA ILE A 40 66.86 21.30 17.39
C ILE A 40 66.08 20.01 17.14
N ALA A 41 66.42 18.93 17.85
CA ALA A 41 65.70 17.65 17.74
C ALA A 41 64.23 17.76 18.17
N THR A 42 63.95 18.59 19.20
CA THR A 42 62.58 18.85 19.65
C THR A 42 61.80 19.66 18.61
N ASN A 43 62.41 20.67 17.97
CA ASN A 43 61.78 21.43 16.88
C ASN A 43 61.51 20.56 15.65
N GLU A 44 62.46 19.72 15.23
CA GLU A 44 62.26 18.78 14.12
C GLU A 44 61.09 17.82 14.42
N ARG A 45 61.03 17.28 15.64
CA ARG A 45 59.91 16.43 16.07
C ARG A 45 58.56 17.17 16.09
N LEU A 46 58.55 18.44 16.52
CA LEU A 46 57.34 19.26 16.52
C LEU A 46 56.87 19.60 15.09
N VAL A 47 57.82 19.84 14.18
CA VAL A 47 57.53 20.06 12.75
C VAL A 47 56.95 18.80 12.11
N ASP A 48 57.54 17.63 12.38
CA ASP A 48 57.01 16.34 11.90
C ASP A 48 55.61 16.04 12.46
N GLN A 49 55.37 16.37 13.73
CA GLN A 49 54.04 16.24 14.33
C GLN A 49 53.04 17.21 13.70
N LEU A 50 53.42 18.47 13.49
CA LEU A 50 52.60 19.45 12.77
C LEU A 50 52.27 19.00 11.35
N GLY A 51 53.22 18.40 10.64
CA GLY A 51 53.01 17.79 9.32
C GLY A 51 51.96 16.69 9.37
N LYS A 52 52.12 15.72 10.27
CA LYS A 52 51.15 14.63 10.47
C LYS A 52 49.75 15.12 10.87
N TYR A 53 49.67 16.13 11.74
CA TYR A 53 48.39 16.73 12.11
C TYR A 53 47.75 17.49 10.95
N SER A 54 48.55 18.13 10.10
CA SER A 54 48.05 18.79 8.89
C SER A 54 47.46 17.78 7.91
N GLU A 55 48.18 16.69 7.62
CA GLU A 55 47.71 15.60 6.75
C GLU A 55 46.42 14.97 7.29
N LYS A 56 46.39 14.64 8.59
CA LYS A 56 45.19 14.08 9.23
C LYS A 56 44.01 15.05 9.21
N ASN A 57 44.25 16.35 9.30
CA ASN A 57 43.20 17.36 9.23
C ASN A 57 42.65 17.51 7.80
N GLU A 58 43.48 17.26 6.78
CA GLU A 58 43.04 17.22 5.38
C GLU A 58 42.19 15.96 5.12
N GLU A 59 42.64 14.78 5.56
CA GLU A 59 41.88 13.53 5.49
C GLU A 59 40.51 13.64 6.19
N LEU A 60 40.48 14.19 7.41
CA LEU A 60 39.23 14.39 8.15
C LEU A 60 38.28 15.39 7.48
N LYS A 61 38.80 16.37 6.71
CA LYS A 61 37.96 17.30 5.94
C LYS A 61 37.34 16.62 4.74
N GLU A 62 38.12 15.81 4.02
CA GLU A 62 37.61 15.02 2.89
C GLU A 62 36.55 14.01 3.35
N GLU A 63 36.77 13.35 4.49
CA GLU A 63 35.78 12.44 5.09
C GLU A 63 34.50 13.20 5.50
N LEU A 64 34.64 14.39 6.10
CA LEU A 64 33.50 15.22 6.49
C LEU A 64 32.69 15.66 5.27
N GLU A 65 33.35 16.12 4.20
CA GLU A 65 32.69 16.49 2.95
C GLU A 65 31.96 15.29 2.32
N SER A 66 32.61 14.12 2.27
CA SER A 66 31.98 12.88 1.78
C SER A 66 30.76 12.48 2.62
N LEU A 67 30.82 12.61 3.94
CA LEU A 67 29.70 12.30 4.83
C LEU A 67 28.55 13.31 4.69
N GLU A 68 28.86 14.60 4.48
CA GLU A 68 27.85 15.63 4.20
C GLU A 68 27.11 15.34 2.89
N GLU A 69 27.85 15.00 1.82
CA GLU A 69 27.25 14.60 0.55
C GLU A 69 26.36 13.35 0.67
N GLU A 70 26.83 12.34 1.40
CA GLU A 70 26.04 11.13 1.67
C GLU A 70 24.78 11.46 2.48
N ASN A 71 24.89 12.32 3.49
CA ASN A 71 23.76 12.74 4.31
C ASN A 71 22.69 13.45 3.48
N ASP A 72 23.10 14.37 2.60
CA ASP A 72 22.20 15.10 1.73
C ASP A 72 21.51 14.17 0.72
N LYS A 73 22.24 13.20 0.18
CA LYS A 73 21.66 12.16 -0.68
C LYS A 73 20.62 11.33 0.06
N LEU A 74 20.96 10.82 1.24
CA LEU A 74 20.04 10.02 2.07
C LEU A 74 18.79 10.82 2.45
N LYS A 75 18.94 12.11 2.76
CA LYS A 75 17.82 12.99 3.06
C LYS A 75 16.88 13.13 1.86
N ASN A 76 17.41 13.29 0.66
CA ASN A 76 16.62 13.35 -0.57
C ASN A 76 15.88 12.03 -0.84
N ASP A 77 16.55 10.90 -0.62
CA ASP A 77 15.95 9.57 -0.77
C ASP A 77 14.79 9.38 0.22
N ILE A 78 15.01 9.74 1.50
CA ILE A 78 13.96 9.68 2.55
C ILE A 78 12.76 10.56 2.18
N MET A 79 12.99 11.77 1.66
CA MET A 79 11.91 12.66 1.23
C MET A 79 11.12 12.08 0.05
N THR A 80 11.81 11.43 -0.89
CA THR A 80 11.18 10.77 -2.03
C THR A 80 10.32 9.59 -1.57
N TYR A 81 10.86 8.71 -0.73
CA TYR A 81 10.11 7.59 -0.16
C TYR A 81 8.91 8.04 0.65
N ARG A 82 9.06 9.10 1.44
CA ARG A 82 7.95 9.67 2.21
C ARG A 82 6.83 10.16 1.28
N THR A 83 7.18 10.81 0.18
CA THR A 83 6.20 11.30 -0.81
C THR A 83 5.48 10.14 -1.48
N GLN A 84 6.20 9.12 -1.94
CA GLN A 84 5.62 7.92 -2.53
C GLN A 84 4.71 7.17 -1.55
N PHE A 85 5.12 7.10 -0.28
CA PHE A 85 4.31 6.47 0.77
C PHE A 85 2.99 7.22 1.02
N HIS A 86 3.02 8.55 1.07
CA HIS A 86 1.79 9.34 1.20
C HIS A 86 0.89 9.19 -0.02
N GLN A 87 1.44 9.25 -1.23
CA GLN A 87 0.67 9.03 -2.46
C GLN A 87 0.00 7.64 -2.48
N ALA A 88 0.76 6.58 -2.20
CA ALA A 88 0.23 5.22 -2.16
C ALA A 88 -0.85 5.04 -1.07
N ARG A 89 -0.73 5.78 0.04
CA ARG A 89 -1.75 5.79 1.10
C ARG A 89 -3.01 6.52 0.64
N ASP A 90 -2.87 7.74 0.10
CA ASP A 90 -4.01 8.54 -0.36
C ASP A 90 -4.78 7.79 -1.45
N GLU A 91 -4.07 7.18 -2.40
CA GLU A 91 -4.66 6.32 -3.42
C GLU A 91 -5.42 5.11 -2.84
N LYS A 92 -4.92 4.55 -1.74
CA LYS A 92 -5.56 3.42 -1.08
C LYS A 92 -6.79 3.85 -0.28
N ASP A 93 -6.73 5.00 0.37
CA ASP A 93 -7.85 5.58 1.10
C ASP A 93 -8.99 5.92 0.10
N GLU A 94 -8.68 6.53 -1.04
CA GLU A 94 -9.64 6.76 -2.14
C GLU A 94 -10.25 5.46 -2.70
N GLU A 95 -9.44 4.40 -2.89
CA GLU A 95 -9.93 3.10 -3.35
C GLU A 95 -10.90 2.46 -2.35
N LEU A 96 -10.64 2.61 -1.04
CA LEU A 96 -11.51 2.08 0.02
C LEU A 96 -12.82 2.83 0.12
N ASP A 97 -12.79 4.16 0.00
CA ASP A 97 -13.98 5.00 -0.01
C ASP A 97 -14.87 4.67 -1.22
N LEU A 98 -14.27 4.58 -2.42
CA LEU A 98 -14.98 4.16 -3.63
C LEU A 98 -15.58 2.77 -3.49
N ARG A 99 -14.82 1.83 -2.92
CA ARG A 99 -15.33 0.47 -2.67
C ARG A 99 -16.55 0.48 -1.76
N PHE A 100 -16.54 1.30 -0.70
CA PHE A 100 -17.68 1.40 0.22
C PHE A 100 -18.91 1.95 -0.50
N GLU A 101 -18.75 3.02 -1.29
CA GLU A 101 -19.82 3.59 -2.12
C GLU A 101 -20.42 2.55 -3.08
N LEU A 102 -19.58 1.79 -3.77
CA LEU A 102 -20.03 0.78 -4.73
C LEU A 102 -20.62 -0.47 -4.07
N ASP A 103 -20.14 -0.85 -2.88
CA ASP A 103 -20.75 -1.91 -2.07
C ASP A 103 -22.17 -1.48 -1.60
N GLU A 104 -22.38 -0.22 -1.21
CA GLU A 104 -23.72 0.34 -0.89
C GLU A 104 -24.64 0.38 -2.13
N LEU A 105 -24.09 0.75 -3.29
CA LEU A 105 -24.81 0.75 -4.56
C LEU A 105 -25.24 -0.68 -4.95
N ALA A 106 -24.34 -1.65 -4.81
CA ALA A 106 -24.66 -3.06 -5.05
C ALA A 106 -25.74 -3.57 -4.08
N GLY A 107 -25.64 -3.20 -2.80
CA GLY A 107 -26.65 -3.54 -1.79
C GLY A 107 -28.03 -3.00 -2.17
N SER A 108 -28.10 -1.71 -2.55
CA SER A 108 -29.33 -1.06 -3.01
C SER A 108 -29.92 -1.74 -4.25
N PHE A 109 -29.06 -2.15 -5.18
CA PHE A 109 -29.47 -2.89 -6.37
C PHE A 109 -30.05 -4.26 -6.02
N PHE A 110 -29.36 -5.05 -5.19
CA PHE A 110 -29.86 -6.36 -4.76
C PHE A 110 -31.18 -6.26 -3.99
N GLU A 111 -31.33 -5.22 -3.16
CA GLU A 111 -32.59 -4.93 -2.48
C GLU A 111 -33.70 -4.62 -3.49
N ALA A 112 -33.44 -3.77 -4.49
CA ALA A 112 -34.40 -3.43 -5.54
C ALA A 112 -34.82 -4.65 -6.37
N VAL A 113 -33.86 -5.54 -6.72
CA VAL A 113 -34.18 -6.82 -7.39
C VAL A 113 -35.05 -7.70 -6.50
N PHE A 114 -34.73 -7.79 -5.20
CA PHE A 114 -35.51 -8.59 -4.25
C PHE A 114 -36.93 -8.05 -4.06
N SER A 115 -37.09 -6.73 -3.97
CA SER A 115 -38.40 -6.07 -3.80
C SER A 115 -39.17 -5.93 -5.11
N ARG A 116 -38.56 -6.27 -6.26
CA ARG A 116 -39.11 -6.05 -7.61
C ARG A 116 -39.44 -4.59 -7.87
N ASP A 117 -38.58 -3.69 -7.40
CA ASP A 117 -38.74 -2.24 -7.60
C ASP A 117 -38.06 -1.82 -8.91
N THR A 118 -38.80 -1.89 -10.01
CA THR A 118 -38.28 -1.59 -11.35
C THR A 118 -37.90 -0.13 -11.55
N ALA A 119 -38.66 0.80 -10.95
CA ALA A 119 -38.31 2.22 -10.97
C ALA A 119 -36.95 2.47 -10.29
N ARG A 120 -36.71 1.81 -9.16
CA ARG A 120 -35.41 1.91 -8.49
C ARG A 120 -34.29 1.23 -9.30
N LEU A 121 -34.57 0.11 -9.97
CA LEU A 121 -33.58 -0.54 -10.83
C LEU A 121 -33.16 0.36 -11.99
N GLU A 122 -34.11 1.02 -12.67
CA GLU A 122 -33.82 1.98 -13.73
C GLU A 122 -32.95 3.17 -13.27
N GLU A 123 -33.09 3.62 -12.02
CA GLU A 123 -32.24 4.67 -11.44
C GLU A 123 -30.80 4.20 -11.16
N LEU A 124 -30.62 2.93 -10.83
CA LEU A 124 -29.34 2.35 -10.39
C LEU A 124 -28.51 1.80 -11.56
N THR A 125 -29.14 1.53 -12.70
CA THR A 125 -28.49 0.95 -13.88
C THR A 125 -28.24 1.99 -14.98
N THR A 126 -27.25 1.73 -15.83
CA THR A 126 -27.05 2.55 -17.04
C THR A 126 -28.01 2.16 -18.15
N ASP A 127 -27.97 2.91 -19.25
CA ASP A 127 -28.67 2.63 -20.52
C ASP A 127 -28.29 1.29 -21.18
N GLN A 128 -27.22 0.63 -20.72
CA GLN A 128 -26.82 -0.70 -21.18
C GLN A 128 -27.70 -1.82 -20.60
N ILE A 129 -28.50 -1.53 -19.57
CA ILE A 129 -29.40 -2.50 -18.94
C ILE A 129 -30.84 -2.06 -19.16
N GLU A 130 -31.60 -2.89 -19.87
CA GLU A 130 -33.05 -2.75 -20.00
C GLU A 130 -33.75 -3.52 -18.88
N VAL A 131 -34.65 -2.85 -18.17
CA VAL A 131 -35.45 -3.41 -17.08
C VAL A 131 -36.84 -3.75 -17.62
N ASP A 132 -37.17 -5.04 -17.72
CA ASP A 132 -38.50 -5.51 -18.13
C ASP A 132 -39.33 -5.90 -16.89
N ASP A 133 -40.30 -5.05 -16.55
CA ASP A 133 -41.23 -5.23 -15.43
C ASP A 133 -42.22 -6.40 -15.66
N GLU A 134 -42.65 -6.62 -16.90
CA GLU A 134 -43.63 -7.68 -17.21
C GLU A 134 -42.98 -9.06 -17.12
N SER A 135 -41.74 -9.18 -17.58
CA SER A 135 -40.99 -10.44 -17.60
C SER A 135 -40.18 -10.70 -16.33
N GLU A 136 -39.99 -9.69 -15.46
CA GLU A 136 -39.10 -9.72 -14.29
C GLU A 136 -37.64 -10.04 -14.67
N VAL A 137 -37.12 -9.30 -15.64
CA VAL A 137 -35.84 -9.56 -16.30
C VAL A 137 -35.01 -8.30 -16.49
N LEU A 138 -33.69 -8.42 -16.31
CA LEU A 138 -32.70 -7.46 -16.79
C LEU A 138 -32.05 -7.99 -18.07
N THR A 139 -32.04 -7.17 -19.11
CA THR A 139 -31.33 -7.47 -20.36
C THR A 139 -30.12 -6.54 -20.46
N VAL A 140 -28.93 -7.12 -20.40
CA VAL A 140 -27.65 -6.41 -20.50
C VAL A 140 -27.18 -6.46 -21.96
N THR A 141 -26.98 -5.30 -22.57
CA THR A 141 -26.49 -5.18 -23.95
C THR A 141 -25.03 -4.78 -23.98
N TYR A 142 -24.17 -5.67 -24.48
CA TYR A 142 -22.75 -5.36 -24.74
C TYR A 142 -22.53 -5.01 -26.20
N ASP A 143 -21.94 -3.84 -26.46
CA ASP A 143 -21.44 -3.41 -27.78
C ASP A 143 -22.43 -3.67 -28.94
N ASN A 144 -23.74 -3.52 -28.67
CA ASN A 144 -24.84 -3.74 -29.61
C ASN A 144 -24.95 -5.15 -30.22
N GLN A 145 -24.37 -6.19 -29.61
CA GLN A 145 -24.39 -7.54 -30.20
C GLN A 145 -24.62 -8.70 -29.24
N LEU A 146 -24.33 -8.54 -27.94
CA LEU A 146 -24.46 -9.64 -26.99
C LEU A 146 -25.43 -9.25 -25.88
N GLU A 147 -26.59 -9.90 -25.88
CA GLU A 147 -27.62 -9.75 -24.85
C GLU A 147 -27.43 -10.87 -23.81
N THR A 148 -27.18 -10.48 -22.56
CA THR A 148 -27.25 -11.41 -21.42
C THR A 148 -28.50 -11.08 -20.61
N THR A 149 -29.26 -12.11 -20.32
CA THR A 149 -30.53 -11.99 -19.62
C THR A 149 -30.39 -12.51 -18.19
N LEU A 150 -30.70 -11.68 -17.21
CA LEU A 150 -30.77 -12.05 -15.80
C LEU A 150 -32.22 -11.99 -15.33
N ARG A 151 -32.77 -13.11 -14.87
CA ARG A 151 -34.13 -13.15 -14.32
C ARG A 151 -34.07 -12.95 -12.82
N TYR A 152 -35.00 -12.18 -12.23
CA TYR A 152 -34.99 -11.91 -10.78
C TYR A 152 -35.07 -13.20 -9.93
N ASP A 153 -35.78 -14.21 -10.43
CA ASP A 153 -35.96 -15.51 -9.78
C ASP A 153 -34.66 -16.36 -9.70
N THR A 154 -33.71 -16.15 -10.62
CA THR A 154 -32.46 -16.94 -10.65
C THR A 154 -31.56 -16.72 -9.44
N LEU A 155 -31.74 -15.60 -8.74
CA LEU A 155 -30.91 -15.23 -7.60
C LEU A 155 -31.45 -15.76 -6.27
N GLU A 156 -32.69 -16.28 -6.24
CA GLU A 156 -33.30 -16.89 -5.05
C GLU A 156 -33.02 -16.12 -3.75
N PHE A 157 -33.14 -14.78 -3.78
CA PHE A 157 -32.63 -13.91 -2.70
C PHE A 157 -33.16 -14.23 -1.31
N SER A 158 -34.38 -14.77 -1.21
CA SER A 158 -34.99 -15.20 0.04
C SER A 158 -34.27 -16.37 0.72
N GLN A 159 -33.36 -17.05 0.03
CA GLN A 159 -32.57 -18.18 0.52
C GLN A 159 -31.09 -17.84 0.75
N ILE A 160 -30.67 -16.59 0.49
CA ILE A 160 -29.27 -16.21 0.72
C ILE A 160 -29.02 -16.13 2.22
N ASP A 161 -28.04 -16.91 2.68
CA ASP A 161 -27.56 -16.83 4.06
C ASP A 161 -26.45 -15.79 4.21
N PHE A 162 -25.54 -15.72 3.22
CA PHE A 162 -24.42 -14.79 3.23
C PHE A 162 -24.15 -14.18 1.86
N LEU A 163 -23.94 -12.86 1.86
CA LEU A 163 -23.40 -12.09 0.75
C LEU A 163 -21.98 -11.63 1.11
N ARG A 164 -21.02 -11.87 0.22
CA ARG A 164 -19.63 -11.44 0.41
C ARG A 164 -19.03 -10.93 -0.88
N LEU A 165 -18.34 -9.79 -0.81
CA LEU A 165 -17.43 -9.37 -1.88
C LEU A 165 -16.21 -10.32 -1.93
N HIS A 166 -16.05 -10.99 -3.07
CA HIS A 166 -14.96 -11.93 -3.35
C HIS A 166 -13.72 -11.22 -3.89
N SER A 167 -13.90 -10.42 -4.93
CA SER A 167 -12.84 -9.67 -5.59
C SER A 167 -13.41 -8.35 -6.10
N ALA A 168 -12.53 -7.36 -6.26
CA ALA A 168 -12.87 -6.14 -6.96
C ALA A 168 -11.65 -5.57 -7.66
N GLU A 169 -11.87 -4.94 -8.80
CA GLU A 169 -10.84 -4.35 -9.64
C GLU A 169 -11.32 -3.00 -10.16
N PHE A 170 -10.49 -1.98 -10.01
CA PHE A 170 -10.79 -0.64 -10.51
C PHE A 170 -9.89 -0.29 -11.69
N ASP A 171 -10.50 -0.13 -12.86
CA ASP A 171 -9.87 0.41 -14.06
C ASP A 171 -10.06 1.93 -14.12
N ARG A 172 -9.04 2.65 -13.65
CA ARG A 172 -8.97 4.12 -13.65
C ARG A 172 -9.04 4.72 -15.05
N GLN A 173 -8.57 4.02 -16.08
CA GLN A 173 -8.49 4.59 -17.44
C GLN A 173 -9.88 4.70 -18.07
N ASN A 174 -10.75 3.74 -17.77
CA ASN A 174 -12.09 3.63 -18.32
C ASN A 174 -13.19 3.99 -17.31
N SER A 175 -12.81 4.51 -16.12
CA SER A 175 -13.75 4.78 -15.01
C SER A 175 -14.69 3.61 -14.75
N ARG A 176 -14.13 2.40 -14.70
CA ARG A 176 -14.87 1.14 -14.64
C ARG A 176 -14.44 0.35 -13.41
N TYR A 177 -15.40 -0.07 -12.61
CA TYR A 177 -15.15 -0.90 -11.44
C TYR A 177 -15.84 -2.25 -11.63
N THR A 178 -15.11 -3.34 -11.43
CA THR A 178 -15.67 -4.70 -11.54
C THR A 178 -15.62 -5.36 -10.18
N ALA A 179 -16.76 -5.80 -9.66
CA ALA A 179 -16.89 -6.46 -8.37
C ALA A 179 -17.49 -7.85 -8.54
N GLN A 180 -16.94 -8.83 -7.84
CA GLN A 180 -17.50 -10.18 -7.78
C GLN A 180 -18.06 -10.44 -6.40
N TYR A 181 -19.35 -10.75 -6.35
CA TYR A 181 -20.08 -11.09 -5.14
C TYR A 181 -20.33 -12.59 -5.10
N THR A 182 -20.10 -13.21 -3.94
CA THR A 182 -20.47 -14.59 -3.67
C THR A 182 -21.69 -14.63 -2.77
N PHE A 183 -22.69 -15.35 -3.23
CA PHE A 183 -23.89 -15.73 -2.48
C PHE A 183 -23.72 -17.15 -1.99
N THR A 184 -23.81 -17.35 -0.68
CA THR A 184 -23.81 -18.67 -0.06
C THR A 184 -25.21 -19.03 0.41
N PHE A 185 -25.65 -20.22 0.01
CA PHE A 185 -26.93 -20.83 0.36
C PHE A 185 -26.66 -22.13 1.12
N PHE A 186 -27.37 -22.37 2.22
CA PHE A 186 -27.34 -23.64 2.93
C PHE A 186 -28.61 -24.42 2.63
N ARG A 187 -28.51 -25.41 1.72
CA ARG A 187 -29.64 -26.27 1.37
C ARG A 187 -29.61 -27.52 2.24
N ASP A 188 -30.70 -27.79 2.96
CA ASP A 188 -30.90 -29.06 3.65
C ASP A 188 -31.24 -30.14 2.62
N ASN A 189 -30.27 -31.00 2.34
CA ASN A 189 -30.47 -32.15 1.47
C ASN A 189 -30.44 -33.44 2.29
N LYS A 190 -31.61 -33.80 2.84
CA LYS A 190 -31.82 -35.05 3.60
C LYS A 190 -30.95 -35.14 4.86
N GLY A 191 -30.75 -34.03 5.56
CA GLY A 191 -30.00 -33.98 6.82
C GLY A 191 -28.50 -33.73 6.66
N ASP A 192 -28.03 -33.49 5.43
CA ASP A 192 -26.71 -32.91 5.18
C ASP A 192 -26.88 -31.47 4.69
N THR A 193 -26.09 -30.55 5.22
CA THR A 193 -26.15 -29.13 4.88
C THR A 193 -24.87 -28.76 4.15
N GLU A 194 -24.92 -28.80 2.82
CA GLU A 194 -23.81 -28.39 1.98
C GLU A 194 -23.99 -26.92 1.55
N PRO A 195 -22.93 -26.09 1.63
CA PRO A 195 -22.99 -24.73 1.11
C PRO A 195 -22.95 -24.76 -0.43
N GLU A 196 -23.97 -24.20 -1.06
CA GLU A 196 -23.95 -23.86 -2.48
C GLU A 196 -23.47 -22.41 -2.61
N ASN A 197 -22.43 -22.17 -3.42
CA ASN A 197 -21.94 -20.84 -3.70
C ASN A 197 -22.30 -20.44 -5.14
N ARG A 198 -22.93 -19.28 -5.31
CA ARG A 198 -23.12 -18.65 -6.62
C ARG A 198 -22.33 -17.36 -6.67
N MET A 199 -21.71 -17.07 -7.80
CA MET A 199 -20.95 -15.84 -7.98
C MET A 199 -21.65 -14.97 -9.01
N ILE A 200 -21.79 -13.68 -8.70
CA ILE A 200 -22.24 -12.65 -9.62
C ILE A 200 -21.11 -11.67 -9.80
N GLU A 201 -20.86 -11.28 -11.03
CA GLU A 201 -20.02 -10.15 -11.34
C GLU A 201 -20.90 -8.95 -11.70
N ILE A 202 -20.63 -7.82 -11.06
CA ILE A 202 -21.24 -6.53 -11.34
C ILE A 202 -20.15 -5.60 -11.86
N VAL A 203 -20.45 -4.92 -12.96
CA VAL A 203 -19.63 -3.86 -13.52
C VAL A 203 -20.33 -2.54 -13.25
N PHE A 204 -19.63 -1.64 -12.59
CA PHE A 204 -20.02 -0.25 -12.40
C PHE A 204 -19.28 0.62 -13.40
N GLN A 205 -19.98 1.61 -13.92
CA GLN A 205 -19.44 2.61 -14.82
C GLN A 205 -19.91 3.97 -14.34
N LYS A 206 -19.00 4.93 -14.39
CA LYS A 206 -19.32 6.32 -14.13
C LYS A 206 -20.01 6.90 -15.38
N GLU A 207 -21.20 7.45 -15.21
CA GLU A 207 -21.94 8.06 -16.32
C GLU A 207 -21.54 9.53 -16.44
N ASP A 208 -21.01 9.91 -17.61
CA ASP A 208 -20.61 11.29 -17.92
C ASP A 208 -21.84 12.11 -18.32
N ASP A 209 -22.83 12.24 -17.43
CA ASP A 209 -23.86 13.28 -17.60
C ASP A 209 -23.33 14.61 -17.06
N VAL A 210 -23.56 15.69 -17.81
CA VAL A 210 -22.89 17.01 -17.74
C VAL A 210 -23.02 17.69 -16.36
N LEU A 211 -23.87 17.16 -15.49
CA LEU A 211 -24.21 17.75 -14.20
C LEU A 211 -23.83 16.89 -13.00
N ASN A 212 -23.81 15.56 -13.11
CA ASN A 212 -23.55 14.65 -11.99
C ASN A 212 -22.77 13.42 -12.45
N GLU A 213 -21.52 13.34 -11.99
CA GLU A 213 -20.61 12.22 -12.16
C GLU A 213 -21.01 11.08 -11.19
N GLU A 214 -22.06 10.32 -11.53
CA GLU A 214 -22.62 9.26 -10.68
C GLU A 214 -22.22 7.85 -11.15
N TRP A 215 -21.97 6.96 -10.19
CA TRP A 215 -21.72 5.54 -10.47
C TRP A 215 -23.03 4.78 -10.66
N ARG A 216 -23.09 4.00 -11.74
CA ARG A 216 -24.24 3.15 -12.06
C ARG A 216 -23.80 1.77 -12.50
N ILE A 217 -24.72 0.82 -12.42
CA ILE A 217 -24.48 -0.57 -12.82
C ILE A 217 -24.62 -0.67 -14.34
N ALA A 218 -23.52 -0.97 -15.00
CA ALA A 218 -23.45 -1.11 -16.46
C ALA A 218 -23.63 -2.56 -16.91
N SER A 219 -23.31 -3.52 -16.05
CA SER A 219 -23.47 -4.92 -16.39
C SER A 219 -23.58 -5.81 -15.15
N ILE A 220 -24.33 -6.90 -15.31
CA ILE A 220 -24.46 -7.97 -14.33
C ILE A 220 -24.41 -9.34 -15.01
N GLN A 221 -23.64 -10.29 -14.46
CA GLN A 221 -23.53 -11.63 -15.00
C GLN A 221 -23.27 -12.70 -13.95
N ASN A 222 -23.88 -13.87 -14.14
CA ASN A 222 -23.56 -15.05 -13.34
C ASN A 222 -22.18 -15.60 -13.73
N ARG A 223 -21.32 -15.83 -12.75
CA ARG A 223 -20.02 -16.50 -12.89
C ARG A 223 -20.11 -17.89 -12.28
N TYR A 224 -19.66 -18.89 -13.03
CA TYR A 224 -19.46 -20.22 -12.47
C TYR A 224 -18.10 -20.25 -11.76
N PRO A 225 -18.02 -20.73 -10.51
CA PRO A 225 -16.73 -20.93 -9.85
C PRO A 225 -15.93 -21.94 -10.69
N GLY A 226 -14.78 -21.49 -11.20
CA GLY A 226 -13.83 -22.32 -11.95
C GLY A 226 -12.99 -23.21 -11.05
#